data_AF-A0AAP6SI89-F1
#
_entry.id   AF-A0AAP6SI89-F1
#
_cell.length_a   1.000
_cell.length_b   1.000
_cell.length_c   1.000
_cell.angle_alpha   90.00
_cell.angle_beta   90.00
_cell.angle_gamma   90.00
#
_symmetry.space_group_name_H-M   'P 1'
#
loop_
_entity.id
_entity.type
_entity.pdbx_description
1 polymer ?
#
loop_
_entity_poly.entity_id
_entity_poly.type
_entity_poly.pdbx_seq_one_letter_code
_entity_poly.pdbx_strand_id
1 'polypeptide(L)'
;MNLFDALKISGQTLQALAELGYKAGDERYMPMFRDYLDMAARGEKKTYSVAVLADRYAVSERTVYNVVKRFSADCNDGAAG
;
A
#
# COMPACT_ATOMS: atom_id res chain seq x y z
N MET A 1 15.60 22.48 -9.31
CA MET A 1 15.53 21.03 -9.50
C MET A 1 14.37 20.75 -10.42
N ASN A 2 14.65 20.24 -11.61
CA ASN A 2 13.61 19.81 -12.55
C ASN A 2 13.26 18.32 -12.29
N LEU A 3 12.25 17.80 -12.99
CA LEU A 3 11.83 16.41 -12.86
C LEU A 3 12.98 15.42 -13.17
N PHE A 4 13.79 15.71 -14.18
CA PHE A 4 14.93 14.88 -14.56
C PHE A 4 15.99 14.82 -13.44
N ASP A 5 16.30 15.95 -12.80
CA ASP A 5 17.21 16.04 -11.66
C ASP A 5 16.69 15.22 -10.48
N ALA A 6 15.39 15.31 -10.17
CA ALA A 6 14.77 14.55 -9.09
C ALA A 6 14.85 13.03 -9.37
N LEU A 7 14.51 12.60 -10.58
CA LEU A 7 14.59 11.19 -10.99
C LEU A 7 16.02 10.65 -10.94
N LYS A 8 17.01 11.46 -11.31
CA LYS A 8 18.43 11.10 -11.21
C LYS A 8 18.86 10.86 -9.76
N ILE A 9 18.32 11.62 -8.82
CA ILE A 9 18.61 11.47 -7.38
C ILE A 9 17.87 10.25 -6.79
N SER A 10 16.62 10.03 -7.18
CA SER A 10 15.76 9.00 -6.57
C SER A 10 15.73 7.67 -7.33
N GLY A 11 16.60 7.48 -8.34
CA GLY A 11 16.56 6.33 -9.24
C GLY A 11 16.58 4.98 -8.53
N GLN A 12 17.51 4.79 -7.58
CA GLN A 12 17.61 3.55 -6.81
C GLN A 12 16.37 3.28 -5.94
N THR A 13 15.81 4.33 -5.32
CA THR A 13 14.59 4.23 -4.51
C THR A 13 13.38 3.86 -5.36
N LEU A 14 13.22 4.51 -6.52
CA LEU A 14 12.12 4.23 -7.43
C LEU A 14 12.22 2.81 -8.01
N GLN A 15 13.43 2.34 -8.28
CA GLN A 15 13.66 0.96 -8.71
C GLN A 15 13.26 -0.05 -7.63
N ALA A 16 13.71 0.15 -6.39
CA ALA A 16 13.32 -0.71 -5.28
C ALA A 16 11.79 -0.71 -5.08
N LEU A 17 11.13 0.45 -5.14
CA LEU A 17 9.67 0.54 -5.05
C LEU A 17 8.98 -0.21 -6.21
N ALA A 18 9.51 -0.10 -7.43
CA ALA A 18 8.96 -0.83 -8.57
C ALA A 18 9.09 -2.36 -8.41
N GLU A 19 10.20 -2.84 -7.87
CA GLU A 19 10.42 -4.26 -7.54
C GLU A 19 9.45 -4.76 -6.47
N LEU A 20 9.03 -3.89 -5.55
CA LEU A 20 7.97 -4.15 -4.56
C LEU A 20 6.55 -4.04 -5.11
N GLY A 21 6.39 -3.76 -6.41
CA GLY A 21 5.09 -3.64 -7.07
C GLY A 21 4.37 -2.34 -6.77
N TYR A 22 5.09 -1.29 -6.36
CA TYR A 22 4.54 0.07 -6.20
C TYR A 22 3.86 0.54 -7.49
N LYS A 23 2.68 1.14 -7.35
CA LYS A 23 1.97 1.81 -8.44
C LYS A 23 1.91 3.30 -8.18
N ALA A 24 2.02 4.09 -9.25
CA ALA A 24 1.86 5.53 -9.16
C ALA A 24 0.53 5.89 -8.47
N GLY A 25 0.59 6.71 -7.43
CA GLY A 25 -0.56 7.06 -6.62
C GLY A 25 -0.83 6.13 -5.43
N ASP A 26 -0.01 5.10 -5.18
CA ASP A 26 -0.16 4.26 -3.99
C ASP A 26 0.05 5.03 -2.69
N GLU A 27 0.86 6.09 -2.72
CA GLU A 27 1.11 6.98 -1.59
C GLU A 27 -0.17 7.58 -1.00
N ARG A 28 -1.23 7.73 -1.82
CA ARG A 28 -2.54 8.24 -1.37
C ARG A 28 -3.22 7.31 -0.36
N TYR A 29 -2.87 6.02 -0.37
CA TYR A 29 -3.48 5.02 0.50
C TYR A 29 -2.67 4.76 1.78
N MET A 30 -1.52 5.42 1.97
CA MET A 30 -0.70 5.28 3.17
C MET A 30 -1.47 5.56 4.48
N PRO A 31 -2.31 6.61 4.58
CA PRO A 31 -3.10 6.84 5.80
C PRO A 31 -4.11 5.72 6.06
N MET A 32 -4.80 5.25 5.01
CA MET A 32 -5.76 4.15 5.09
C MET A 32 -5.10 2.84 5.53
N PHE A 33 -3.90 2.54 5.01
CA PHE A 33 -3.17 1.35 5.41
C PHE A 33 -2.64 1.44 6.84
N ARG A 34 -2.23 2.63 7.30
CA ARG A 34 -1.87 2.82 8.72
C ARG A 34 -3.07 2.55 9.64
N ASP A 35 -4.24 3.08 9.31
CA ASP A 35 -5.46 2.79 10.07
C ASP A 35 -5.79 1.28 10.05
N TYR A 36 -5.57 0.60 8.93
CA TYR A 36 -5.70 -0.86 8.85
C TYR A 36 -4.73 -1.59 9.81
N LEU A 37 -3.46 -1.17 9.88
CA LEU A 37 -2.49 -1.74 10.81
C LEU A 37 -2.93 -1.55 12.28
N ASP A 38 -3.47 -0.39 12.63
CA ASP A 38 -3.98 -0.12 13.98
C ASP A 38 -5.18 -1.01 14.31
N MET A 39 -6.11 -1.21 13.36
CA MET A 39 -7.25 -2.12 13.53
C MET A 39 -6.79 -3.58 13.67
N ALA A 40 -5.81 -4.00 12.86
CA ALA A 40 -5.22 -5.34 12.95
C ALA A 40 -4.52 -5.57 14.29
N ALA A 41 -3.78 -4.58 14.81
CA ALA A 41 -3.12 -4.65 16.12
C ALA A 41 -4.12 -4.76 17.29
N ARG A 42 -5.34 -4.25 17.12
CA ARG A 42 -6.46 -4.43 18.08
C ARG A 42 -7.17 -5.78 17.94
N GLY A 43 -6.77 -6.62 16.98
CA GLY A 43 -7.39 -7.92 16.72
C GLY A 43 -8.71 -7.84 15.95
N GLU A 44 -8.97 -6.72 15.26
CA GLU A 44 -10.19 -6.58 14.47
C GLU A 44 -10.17 -7.48 13.24
N LYS A 45 -11.34 -8.02 12.87
CA LYS A 45 -11.46 -8.90 11.70
C LYS A 45 -11.21 -8.11 10.41
N LYS A 46 -10.44 -8.68 9.48
CA LYS A 46 -10.14 -8.07 8.17
C LYS A 46 -11.37 -7.60 7.41
N THR A 47 -12.47 -8.37 7.41
CA THR A 47 -13.72 -7.98 6.74
C THR A 47 -14.35 -6.73 7.34
N TYR A 48 -14.31 -6.60 8.67
CA TYR A 48 -14.77 -5.40 9.37
C TYR A 48 -13.88 -4.20 9.04
N SER A 49 -12.55 -4.35 9.09
CA SER A 49 -11.62 -3.29 8.73
C SER A 49 -11.80 -2.81 7.30
N VAL A 50 -12.03 -3.73 6.35
CA VAL A 50 -12.30 -3.38 4.95
C VAL A 50 -13.56 -2.53 4.81
N ALA A 51 -14.66 -2.91 5.46
CA ALA A 51 -15.93 -2.16 5.39
C ALA A 51 -15.80 -0.75 6.01
N VAL A 52 -15.19 -0.65 7.19
CA VAL A 52 -14.99 0.64 7.89
C VAL A 52 -14.08 1.58 7.11
N LEU A 53 -12.99 1.07 6.54
CA LEU A 53 -12.05 1.88 5.77
C LEU A 53 -12.62 2.30 4.41
N ALA A 54 -13.45 1.45 3.79
CA ALA A 54 -14.13 1.78 2.54
C ALA A 54 -15.04 3.01 2.73
N ASP A 55 -15.83 3.01 3.80
CA ASP A 55 -16.69 4.13 4.17
C ASP A 55 -15.87 5.38 4.53
N ARG A 56 -14.91 5.24 5.46
CA ARG A 56 -14.09 6.36 5.97
C ARG A 56 -13.31 7.08 4.88
N TYR A 57 -12.77 6.35 3.91
CA TYR A 57 -11.94 6.90 2.84
C TYR A 57 -12.71 7.10 1.52
N ALA A 58 -14.02 6.87 1.51
CA ALA A 58 -14.88 7.00 0.33
C ALA A 58 -14.35 6.22 -0.89
N VAL A 59 -13.92 4.97 -0.66
CA VAL A 59 -13.44 4.04 -1.70
C VAL A 59 -14.21 2.73 -1.63
N SER A 60 -14.19 1.94 -2.70
CA SER A 60 -14.80 0.61 -2.65
C SER A 60 -14.03 -0.34 -1.73
N GLU A 61 -14.74 -1.27 -1.08
CA GLU A 61 -14.12 -2.37 -0.32
C GLU A 61 -13.08 -3.14 -1.15
N ARG A 62 -13.34 -3.31 -2.46
CA ARG A 62 -12.39 -3.92 -3.40
C ARG A 62 -11.08 -3.13 -3.46
N THR A 63 -11.14 -1.80 -3.41
CA THR A 63 -9.94 -0.95 -3.39
C THR A 63 -9.17 -1.16 -2.10
N VAL A 64 -9.86 -1.13 -0.95
CA VAL A 64 -9.23 -1.39 0.36
C VAL A 64 -8.55 -2.76 0.37
N TYR A 65 -9.27 -3.81 -0.06
CA TYR A 65 -8.73 -5.16 -0.11
C TYR A 65 -7.47 -5.26 -0.98
N ASN A 66 -7.49 -4.65 -2.16
CA ASN A 66 -6.36 -4.64 -3.08
C ASN A 66 -5.15 -3.88 -2.52
N VAL A 67 -5.38 -2.77 -1.83
CA VAL A 67 -4.30 -2.01 -1.17
C VAL A 67 -3.72 -2.84 -0.04
N VAL A 68 -4.56 -3.36 0.87
CA VAL A 68 -4.12 -4.21 1.98
C VAL A 68 -3.32 -5.40 1.47
N LYS A 69 -3.82 -6.11 0.44
CA LYS A 69 -3.11 -7.24 -0.15
C LYS A 69 -1.73 -6.85 -0.69
N ARG A 70 -1.63 -5.70 -1.38
CA ARG A 70 -0.37 -5.24 -1.98
C ARG A 70 0.63 -4.75 -0.94
N PHE A 71 0.16 -3.98 0.04
CA PHE A 71 1.03 -3.37 1.05
C PHE A 71 1.46 -4.36 2.13
N SER A 72 0.67 -5.42 2.34
CA SER A 72 1.04 -6.55 3.22
C SER A 72 1.79 -7.67 2.50
N ALA A 73 2.07 -7.55 1.20
CA ALA A 73 2.88 -8.56 0.52
C ALA A 73 4.32 -8.45 1.02
N ASP A 74 4.82 -9.51 1.66
CA ASP A 74 6.22 -9.58 2.05
C ASP A 74 7.10 -9.66 0.80
N CYS A 75 8.29 -9.03 0.85
CA CYS A 75 9.31 -9.15 -0.19
C CYS A 75 9.75 -10.60 -0.49
N ASN A 76 9.33 -11.57 0.33
CA ASN A 76 9.80 -12.95 0.32
C ASN A 76 8.84 -13.95 -0.35
N ASP A 77 7.64 -13.53 -0.77
CA ASP A 77 6.66 -14.41 -1.43
C ASP A 77 7.03 -14.73 -2.90
N GLY A 78 8.12 -14.15 -3.43
CA GLY A 78 8.67 -14.46 -4.75
C GLY A 78 9.69 -15.61 -4.81
N ALA A 79 10.06 -16.21 -3.67
CA ALA A 79 11.07 -17.27 -3.60
C ALA A 79 10.50 -18.71 -3.58
N ALA A 80 9.20 -18.87 -3.86
CA ALA A 80 8.56 -20.17 -4.04
C ALA A 80 7.87 -20.23 -5.41
N GLY A 81 8.67 -20.48 -6.45
CA GLY A 81 8.23 -20.72 -7.82
C GLY A 81 9.32 -21.41 -8.61
#